data_AF-A0A183VFN5-F1
#
_entry.id   AF-A0A183VFN5-F1
#
_cell.length_a   1.000
_cell.length_b   1.000
_cell.length_c   1.000
_cell.angle_alpha   90.00
_cell.angle_beta   90.00
_cell.angle_gamma   90.00
#
_symmetry.space_group_name_H-M   'P 1'
#
loop_
_entity.id
_entity.type
_entity.pdbx_description
1 polymer ?
#
loop_
_entity_poly.entity_id
_entity_poly.type
_entity_poly.pdbx_seq_one_letter_code
_entity_poly.pdbx_strand_id
1 'polypeptide(L)'
;MRAYMEMGMRLYPHDSQILRSATTVFMQYEWPLPCWLSELHQEHDVGDFANILLCYDHLEVAFEILMKSVQSANEAVISERSRSILPYTQIDMFFRLVEKSGSSPLKELAKQLAERVRLYFDRVESFSRR
;
A
#
# COMPACT_ATOMS: atom_id res chain seq x y z
N MET A 1 -3.27 24.08 -4.41
CA MET A 1 -2.75 23.00 -3.53
C MET A 1 -1.64 22.20 -4.19
N ARG A 2 -1.88 21.52 -5.33
CA ARG A 2 -0.87 20.73 -6.07
C ARG A 2 0.49 21.43 -6.24
N ALA A 3 0.52 22.64 -6.81
CA ALA A 3 1.76 23.38 -7.05
C ALA A 3 2.58 23.67 -5.78
N TYR A 4 1.91 23.94 -4.64
CA TYR A 4 2.58 24.18 -3.36
C TYR A 4 3.19 22.90 -2.80
N MET A 5 2.50 21.77 -2.94
CA MET A 5 3.00 20.48 -2.50
C MET A 5 4.16 20.02 -3.40
N GLU A 6 4.07 20.16 -4.72
CA GLU A 6 5.19 19.89 -5.64
C GLU A 6 6.42 20.75 -5.30
N MET A 7 6.21 22.04 -4.98
CA MET A 7 7.29 22.91 -4.51
C MET A 7 7.88 22.42 -3.18
N GLY A 8 7.04 22.03 -2.22
CA GLY A 8 7.47 21.47 -0.94
C GLY A 8 8.32 20.22 -1.11
N MET A 9 7.88 19.28 -1.94
CA MET A 9 8.63 18.05 -2.24
C MET A 9 9.96 18.33 -2.95
N ARG A 10 10.03 19.37 -3.81
CA ARG A 10 11.31 19.78 -4.43
C ARG A 10 12.29 20.36 -3.41
N LEU A 11 11.80 21.14 -2.45
CA LEU A 11 12.63 21.74 -1.41
C LEU A 11 13.06 20.71 -0.35
N TYR A 12 12.20 19.73 -0.08
CA TYR A 12 12.40 18.70 0.95
C TYR A 12 12.07 17.30 0.38
N PRO A 13 12.92 16.74 -0.50
CA PRO A 13 12.61 15.52 -1.24
C PRO A 13 12.54 14.24 -0.40
N HIS A 14 13.02 14.29 0.84
CA HIS A 14 12.97 13.18 1.78
C HIS A 14 11.92 13.37 2.87
N ASP A 15 11.15 14.46 2.82
CA ASP A 15 10.11 14.73 3.79
C ASP A 15 8.77 14.12 3.35
N SER A 16 8.52 12.89 3.80
CA SER A 16 7.25 12.19 3.56
C SER A 16 6.06 12.85 4.26
N GLN A 17 6.30 13.75 5.22
CA GLN A 17 5.24 14.45 5.95
C GLN A 17 4.44 15.36 5.02
N ILE A 18 5.03 15.87 3.94
CA ILE A 18 4.35 16.75 2.98
C ILE A 18 3.20 16.01 2.29
N LEU A 19 3.47 14.83 1.72
CA LEU A 19 2.46 13.99 1.08
C LEU A 19 1.44 13.47 2.09
N ARG A 20 1.92 13.01 3.26
CA ARG A 20 1.06 12.51 4.33
C ARG A 20 0.08 13.56 4.80
N SER A 21 0.55 14.78 5.07
CA SER A 21 -0.29 15.87 5.58
C SER A 21 -1.35 16.26 4.56
N ALA A 22 -0.96 16.42 3.29
CA ALA A 22 -1.91 16.73 2.22
C ALA A 22 -3.03 15.68 2.14
N THR A 23 -2.65 14.40 2.14
CA THR A 23 -3.60 13.28 2.00
C THR A 23 -4.48 13.14 3.23
N THR A 24 -3.90 13.28 4.41
CA THR A 24 -4.62 13.24 5.68
C THR A 24 -5.74 14.28 5.72
N VAL A 25 -5.51 15.49 5.22
CA VAL A 25 -6.57 16.51 5.12
C VAL A 25 -7.72 16.05 4.24
N PHE A 26 -7.44 15.48 3.05
CA PHE A 26 -8.52 14.95 2.20
C PHE A 26 -9.33 13.86 2.92
N MET A 27 -8.66 12.92 3.59
CA MET A 27 -9.34 11.84 4.30
C MET A 27 -10.16 12.35 5.50
N GLN A 28 -9.62 13.29 6.28
CA GLN A 28 -10.29 13.87 7.45
C GLN A 28 -11.60 14.58 7.11
N TYR A 29 -11.66 15.23 5.95
CA TYR A 29 -12.86 15.94 5.49
C TYR A 29 -13.71 15.11 4.52
N GLU A 30 -13.42 13.80 4.37
CA GLU A 30 -14.08 12.88 3.43
C GLU A 30 -14.13 13.43 1.99
N TRP A 31 -13.12 14.22 1.61
CA TRP A 31 -13.01 14.77 0.28
C TRP A 31 -12.45 13.72 -0.68
N PRO A 32 -12.91 13.70 -1.94
CA PRO A 32 -12.38 12.78 -2.94
C PRO A 32 -10.88 13.04 -3.12
N LEU A 33 -10.09 11.97 -3.03
CA LEU A 33 -8.65 12.06 -3.22
C LEU A 33 -8.34 12.37 -4.69
N PRO A 34 -7.62 13.46 -5.00
CA PRO A 34 -7.24 13.75 -6.38
C PRO A 34 -6.32 12.66 -6.95
N CYS A 35 -6.54 12.26 -8.21
CA CYS A 35 -5.72 11.22 -8.87
C CYS A 35 -4.22 11.52 -8.78
N TRP A 36 -3.82 12.76 -9.06
CA TRP A 36 -2.42 13.20 -8.99
C TRP A 36 -1.77 12.98 -7.62
N LEU A 37 -2.55 13.02 -6.53
CA LEU A 37 -2.03 12.81 -5.18
C LEU A 37 -1.82 11.31 -4.90
N SER A 38 -2.73 10.47 -5.42
CA SER A 38 -2.57 9.01 -5.36
C SER A 38 -1.42 8.49 -6.23
N GLU A 39 -1.16 9.13 -7.36
CA GLU A 39 -0.04 8.81 -8.26
C GLU A 39 1.30 9.13 -7.59
N LEU A 40 1.43 10.31 -6.98
CA LEU A 40 2.65 10.70 -6.27
C LEU A 40 2.96 9.78 -5.09
N HIS A 41 1.94 9.35 -4.35
CA HIS A 41 2.13 8.34 -3.31
C HIS A 41 2.66 7.02 -3.86
N GLN A 42 2.16 6.59 -5.03
CA GLN A 42 2.64 5.36 -5.66
C GLN A 42 4.09 5.46 -6.15
N GLU A 43 4.53 6.65 -6.55
CA GLU A 43 5.92 6.90 -6.97
C GLU A 43 6.90 7.00 -5.80
N HIS A 44 6.45 7.53 -4.66
CA HIS A 44 7.34 7.87 -3.55
C HIS A 44 7.27 6.89 -2.37
N ASP A 45 6.07 6.57 -1.88
CA ASP A 45 5.89 5.71 -0.71
C ASP A 45 4.49 5.08 -0.68
N VAL A 46 4.35 3.97 -1.40
CA VAL A 46 3.11 3.17 -1.43
C VAL A 46 2.74 2.65 -0.03
N GLY A 47 3.73 2.35 0.81
CA GLY A 47 3.52 1.80 2.15
C GLY A 47 2.86 2.82 3.08
N ASP A 48 3.35 4.06 3.08
CA ASP A 48 2.73 5.13 3.85
C ASP A 48 1.32 5.46 3.34
N PHE A 49 1.12 5.46 2.02
CA PHE A 49 -0.19 5.69 1.47
C PHE A 49 -1.22 4.63 1.89
N ALA A 50 -0.85 3.35 1.79
CA ALA A 50 -1.67 2.25 2.29
C ALA A 50 -1.97 2.40 3.78
N ASN A 51 -0.98 2.81 4.59
CA ASN A 51 -1.18 3.07 6.01
C ASN A 51 -2.22 4.17 6.28
N ILE A 52 -2.17 5.28 5.53
CA ILE A 52 -3.16 6.36 5.65
C ILE A 52 -4.56 5.82 5.30
N LEU A 53 -4.71 5.11 4.18
CA LEU A 53 -6.00 4.55 3.76
C LEU A 53 -6.59 3.63 4.83
N LEU A 54 -5.78 2.76 5.43
CA LEU A 54 -6.20 1.86 6.51
C LEU A 54 -6.61 2.62 7.79
N CYS A 55 -5.89 3.68 8.14
CA CYS A 55 -6.22 4.52 9.31
C CYS A 55 -7.56 5.26 9.16
N TYR A 56 -7.97 5.55 7.92
CA TYR A 56 -9.23 6.24 7.61
C TYR A 56 -10.32 5.29 7.07
N ASP A 57 -10.19 3.97 7.31
CA ASP A 57 -11.18 2.94 6.96
C ASP A 57 -11.51 2.84 5.45
N HIS A 58 -10.62 3.32 4.58
CA HIS A 58 -10.72 3.15 3.13
C HIS A 58 -10.20 1.76 2.70
N LEU A 59 -10.80 0.70 3.23
CA LEU A 59 -10.28 -0.68 3.14
C LEU A 59 -10.23 -1.23 1.71
N GLU A 60 -11.21 -0.91 0.86
CA GLU A 60 -11.22 -1.38 -0.53
C GLU A 60 -10.08 -0.77 -1.35
N VAL A 61 -9.85 0.54 -1.20
CA VAL A 61 -8.75 1.25 -1.88
C VAL A 61 -7.41 0.77 -1.32
N ALA A 62 -7.30 0.57 0.00
CA ALA A 62 -6.11 0.00 0.61
C ALA A 62 -5.82 -1.40 0.05
N PHE A 63 -6.84 -2.25 -0.10
CA PHE A 63 -6.71 -3.56 -0.72
C PHE A 63 -6.15 -3.48 -2.14
N GLU A 64 -6.68 -2.60 -3.00
CA GLU A 64 -6.18 -2.46 -4.38
C GLU A 64 -4.69 -2.11 -4.43
N ILE A 65 -4.27 -1.18 -3.56
CA ILE A 65 -2.88 -0.76 -3.47
C ILE A 65 -1.98 -1.88 -2.94
N LEU A 66 -2.40 -2.58 -1.89
CA LEU A 66 -1.68 -3.72 -1.32
C LEU A 66 -1.58 -4.88 -2.32
N MET A 67 -2.66 -5.17 -3.05
CA MET A 67 -2.70 -6.20 -4.08
C MET A 67 -1.70 -5.90 -5.21
N LYS A 68 -1.68 -4.66 -5.71
CA LYS A 68 -0.68 -4.22 -6.71
C LYS A 68 0.74 -4.35 -6.17
N SER A 69 0.98 -3.95 -4.92
CA SER A 69 2.30 -4.05 -4.28
C SER A 69 2.78 -5.49 -4.17
N VAL A 70 1.91 -6.41 -3.76
CA VAL A 70 2.21 -7.85 -3.67
C VAL A 70 2.45 -8.44 -5.05
N GLN A 71 1.68 -8.03 -6.06
CA GLN A 71 1.85 -8.50 -7.43
C GLN A 71 3.20 -8.04 -8.02
N SER A 72 3.57 -6.77 -7.85
CA SER A 72 4.88 -6.25 -8.28
C SER A 72 6.04 -6.92 -7.52
N ALA A 73 5.87 -7.18 -6.22
CA ALA A 73 6.88 -7.91 -5.44
C ALA A 73 7.05 -9.35 -5.95
N ASN A 74 5.95 -10.04 -6.26
CA ASN A 74 5.97 -11.36 -6.88
C ASN A 74 6.73 -11.38 -8.21
N GLU A 75 6.48 -10.39 -9.07
CA GLU A 75 7.13 -10.26 -10.37
C GLU A 75 8.63 -9.98 -10.24
N ALA A 76 9.05 -9.24 -9.21
CA ALA A 76 10.45 -8.95 -8.93
C ALA A 76 11.25 -10.16 -8.41
N VAL A 77 10.59 -11.18 -7.84
CA VAL A 77 11.22 -12.43 -7.38
C VAL A 77 11.50 -13.35 -8.56
N ILE A 78 12.64 -13.12 -9.21
CA ILE A 78 13.14 -13.88 -10.37
C ILE A 78 14.38 -14.73 -10.05
N SER A 79 15.06 -14.45 -8.95
CA SER A 79 16.28 -15.14 -8.52
C SER A 79 16.48 -15.06 -7.01
N GLU A 80 17.41 -15.84 -6.46
CA GLU A 80 17.78 -15.79 -5.04
C GLU A 80 18.28 -14.39 -4.59
N ARG A 81 18.89 -13.63 -5.51
CA ARG A 81 19.39 -12.27 -5.23
C ARG A 81 18.36 -11.18 -5.48
N SER A 82 17.15 -11.54 -5.88
CA SER A 82 16.08 -10.57 -6.09
C SER A 82 15.79 -9.82 -4.79
N ARG A 83 15.79 -8.50 -4.88
CA ARG A 83 15.30 -7.63 -3.80
C ARG A 83 13.90 -7.19 -4.16
N SER A 84 12.95 -7.53 -3.31
CA SER A 84 11.60 -6.98 -3.38
C SER A 84 11.16 -6.58 -1.97
N ILE A 85 10.34 -5.54 -1.90
CA ILE A 85 9.87 -4.98 -0.64
C ILE A 85 8.36 -5.19 -0.59
N LEU A 86 7.90 -5.81 0.48
CA LEU A 86 6.48 -5.96 0.77
C LEU A 86 6.09 -5.03 1.92
N PRO A 87 4.94 -4.34 1.83
CA PRO A 87 4.39 -3.55 2.94
C PRO A 87 3.73 -4.49 3.97
N TYR A 88 4.54 -5.36 4.62
CA TYR A 88 4.04 -6.41 5.52
C TYR A 88 3.20 -5.86 6.67
N THR A 89 3.63 -4.74 7.26
CA THR A 89 2.89 -4.07 8.34
C THR A 89 1.48 -3.67 7.92
N GLN A 90 1.34 -3.12 6.71
CA GLN A 90 0.03 -2.70 6.19
C GLN A 90 -0.82 -3.89 5.77
N ILE A 91 -0.22 -4.97 5.26
CA ILE A 91 -0.92 -6.23 4.95
C ILE A 91 -1.50 -6.84 6.23
N ASP A 92 -0.70 -6.94 7.30
CA ASP A 92 -1.15 -7.46 8.60
C ASP A 92 -2.25 -6.57 9.21
N MET A 93 -2.08 -5.25 9.16
CA MET A 93 -3.10 -4.30 9.60
C MET A 93 -4.42 -4.46 8.83
N PHE A 94 -4.36 -4.61 7.52
CA PHE A 94 -5.55 -4.86 6.69
C PHE A 94 -6.29 -6.12 7.14
N PHE A 95 -5.58 -7.25 7.34
CA PHE A 95 -6.22 -8.49 7.81
C PHE A 95 -6.93 -8.32 9.15
N ARG A 96 -6.29 -7.65 10.11
CA ARG A 96 -6.90 -7.37 11.42
C ARG A 96 -8.15 -6.49 11.31
N LEU A 97 -8.13 -5.46 10.44
CA LEU A 97 -9.27 -4.58 10.23
C LEU A 97 -10.44 -5.32 9.57
N VAL A 98 -10.16 -6.17 8.57
CA VAL A 98 -11.19 -7.00 7.93
C VAL A 98 -11.81 -7.98 8.92
N GLU A 99 -11.00 -8.67 9.73
CA GLU A 99 -11.49 -9.57 10.78
C GLU A 99 -12.45 -8.84 11.73
N LYS A 100 -12.09 -7.63 12.13
CA LYS A 100 -12.88 -6.79 13.03
C LYS A 100 -14.17 -6.25 12.39
N SER A 101 -14.17 -5.97 11.09
CA SER A 101 -15.33 -5.45 10.35
C SER A 101 -16.47 -6.48 10.23
N GLY A 102 -16.14 -7.78 10.20
CA GLY A 102 -17.10 -8.87 9.97
C GLY A 102 -17.71 -8.92 8.56
N SER A 103 -17.39 -7.97 7.67
CA SER A 103 -17.96 -7.80 6.34
C SER A 103 -17.63 -8.95 5.39
N SER A 104 -18.65 -9.58 4.80
CA SER A 104 -18.45 -10.72 3.87
C SER A 104 -17.67 -10.34 2.60
N PRO A 105 -17.95 -9.20 1.93
CA PRO A 105 -17.14 -8.75 0.79
C PRO A 105 -15.66 -8.55 1.15
N LEU A 106 -15.37 -7.89 2.27
CA LEU A 106 -13.99 -7.63 2.69
C LEU A 106 -13.24 -8.91 3.05
N LYS A 107 -13.91 -9.91 3.62
CA LYS A 107 -13.32 -11.23 3.86
C LYS A 107 -12.88 -11.91 2.57
N GLU A 108 -13.62 -11.72 1.48
CA GLU A 108 -13.25 -12.27 0.18
C GLU A 108 -12.01 -11.56 -0.40
N LEU A 109 -11.95 -10.23 -0.28
CA LEU A 109 -10.74 -9.47 -0.63
C LEU A 109 -9.53 -9.93 0.20
N ALA A 110 -9.71 -10.15 1.51
CA ALA A 110 -8.66 -10.66 2.37
C ALA A 110 -8.16 -12.05 1.93
N LYS A 111 -9.04 -12.96 1.55
CA LYS A 111 -8.61 -14.27 1.02
C LYS A 111 -7.77 -14.10 -0.25
N GLN A 112 -8.22 -13.28 -1.19
CA GLN A 112 -7.47 -13.03 -2.43
C GLN A 112 -6.08 -12.46 -2.15
N LEU A 113 -5.98 -11.49 -1.23
CA LEU A 113 -4.69 -10.94 -0.84
C LEU A 113 -3.80 -12.00 -0.18
N ALA A 114 -4.35 -12.82 0.72
CA ALA A 114 -3.63 -13.87 1.41
C ALA A 114 -3.06 -14.92 0.45
N GLU A 115 -3.83 -15.32 -0.57
CA GLU A 115 -3.36 -16.23 -1.62
C GLU A 115 -2.14 -15.65 -2.36
N ARG A 116 -2.19 -14.36 -2.70
CA ARG A 116 -1.09 -13.69 -3.41
C ARG A 116 0.15 -13.51 -2.56
N VAL A 117 -0.02 -13.22 -1.27
CA VAL A 117 1.07 -13.16 -0.30
C VAL A 117 1.69 -14.54 -0.09
N ARG A 118 0.89 -15.60 -0.05
CA ARG A 118 1.39 -16.98 0.03
C ARG A 118 2.22 -17.35 -1.19
N LEU A 119 1.72 -17.05 -2.39
CA LEU A 119 2.46 -17.29 -3.64
C LEU A 119 3.82 -16.58 -3.64
N TYR A 120 3.89 -15.37 -3.07
CA TYR A 120 5.15 -14.67 -2.91
C TYR A 120 6.14 -15.44 -2.04
N PHE A 121 5.71 -15.87 -0.85
CA PHE A 121 6.58 -16.61 0.07
C PHE A 121 7.01 -17.96 -0.50
N ASP A 122 6.09 -18.69 -1.15
CA ASP A 122 6.40 -19.96 -1.82
C ASP A 122 7.48 -19.77 -2.91
N ARG A 123 7.42 -18.67 -3.68
CA ARG A 123 8.44 -18.33 -4.68
C ARG A 123 9.78 -18.00 -4.05
N VAL A 124 9.80 -17.17 -3.01
CA VAL A 124 11.02 -16.83 -2.27
C VAL A 124 11.67 -18.10 -1.71
N GLU A 125 10.88 -18.98 -1.10
CA GLU A 125 11.38 -20.23 -0.52
C GLU A 125 11.92 -21.19 -1.60
N SER A 126 11.31 -21.23 -2.79
CA SER A 126 11.79 -22.07 -3.90
C SER A 126 13.23 -21.77 -4.33
N PHE A 127 13.68 -20.53 -4.16
CA PHE A 127 15.06 -20.12 -4.44
C PHE A 127 16.00 -20.37 -3.24
N SER A 128 15.48 -20.39 -2.01
CA SER A 128 16.28 -20.68 -0.81
C SER A 128 16.60 -22.18 -0.63
N ARG A 129 15.85 -23.07 -1.30
CA ARG A 129 16.04 -24.54 -1.23
C ARG A 129 17.03 -25.09 -2.28
N ARG A 130 17.63 -24.23 -3.10
CA ARG A 130 18.68 -24.59 -4.08
C ARG A 130 20.05 -24.23 -3.54
#